data_AF-A0A368JU38-F1
#
_entry.id   AF-A0A368JU38-F1
#
_cell.length_a   1.000
_cell.length_b   1.000
_cell.length_c   1.000
_cell.angle_alpha   90.00
_cell.angle_beta   90.00
_cell.angle_gamma   90.00
#
_symmetry.space_group_name_H-M   'P 1'
#
loop_
_entity.id
_entity.type
_entity.pdbx_description
1 polymer ?
#
loop_
_entity_poly.entity_id
_entity_poly.type
_entity_poly.pdbx_seq_one_letter_code
_entity_poly.pdbx_strand_id
1 'polypeptide(L)' 'MNAIKKVLGLVCMLAGLALMIGLPYQTIQKLTSDTASAEDYVFWLVIVVIFFPITAGLALFGRYAWQGEYDKN' A
#
# COMPACT_ATOMS: atom_id res chain seq x y z
N MET A 1 -5.03 24.78 10.94
CA MET A 1 -5.06 23.33 11.28
C MET A 1 -5.02 22.44 10.02
N ASN A 2 -4.40 22.91 8.93
CA ASN A 2 -4.39 22.21 7.63
C ASN A 2 -3.05 21.52 7.31
N ALA A 3 -1.95 21.91 7.98
CA ALA A 3 -0.64 21.29 7.76
C ALA A 3 -0.61 19.83 8.21
N ILE A 4 -1.20 19.50 9.37
CA ILE A 4 -1.26 18.12 9.87
C ILE A 4 -2.06 17.22 8.93
N LYS A 5 -3.20 17.71 8.41
CA LYS A 5 -4.02 16.95 7.45
C LYS A 5 -3.31 16.75 6.11
N LYS A 6 -2.58 17.77 5.62
CA LYS A 6 -1.72 17.65 4.43
C LYS A 6 -0.57 16.67 4.62
N VAL A 7 0.10 16.70 5.77
CA VAL A 7 1.20 15.78 6.10
C VAL A 7 0.69 14.35 6.24
N LEU A 8 -0.47 14.13 6.90
CA LEU A 8 -1.10 12.81 6.98
C LEU A 8 -1.50 12.26 5.60
N GLY A 9 -2.05 13.11 4.72
CA GLY A 9 -2.37 12.73 3.34
C GLY A 9 -1.13 12.38 2.51
N LEU A 10 -0.06 13.17 2.63
CA LEU A 10 1.22 12.92 1.98
C LEU A 10 1.88 11.62 2.49
N VAL A 11 1.89 11.42 3.80
CA VAL A 11 2.42 10.20 4.42
C VAL A 11 1.61 8.99 3.98
N CYS A 12 0.27 9.07 3.92
CA CYS A 12 -0.58 8.01 3.37
C CYS A 12 -0.31 7.75 1.88
N MET A 13 -0.04 8.78 1.08
CA MET A 13 0.30 8.63 -0.32
C MET A 13 1.63 7.88 -0.51
N LEU A 14 2.66 8.30 0.22
CA LEU A 14 3.99 7.68 0.18
C LEU A 14 3.96 6.26 0.75
N ALA A 15 3.24 6.03 1.85
CA ALA A 15 3.07 4.71 2.44
C ALA A 15 2.27 3.78 1.51
N GLY A 16 1.18 4.26 0.90
CA GLY A 16 0.39 3.50 -0.07
C GLY A 16 1.22 3.09 -1.29
N LEU A 17 1.99 4.02 -1.85
CA LEU A 17 2.87 3.74 -2.99
C LEU A 17 4.03 2.79 -2.63
N ALA A 18 4.66 2.99 -1.46
CA ALA A 18 5.72 2.13 -0.97
C ALA A 18 5.23 0.70 -0.72
N LEU A 19 4.03 0.54 -0.14
CA LEU A 19 3.41 -0.77 0.08
C LEU A 19 2.97 -1.42 -1.23
N MET A 20 2.44 -0.64 -2.18
CA MET A 20 2.02 -1.14 -3.50
C MET A 20 3.16 -1.79 -4.28
N ILE A 21 4.40 -1.29 -4.13
CA ILE A 21 5.59 -1.86 -4.76
C ILE A 21 6.27 -2.89 -3.85
N GLY A 22 6.33 -2.63 -2.55
CA GLY A 22 7.03 -3.47 -1.57
C GLY A 22 6.38 -4.82 -1.32
N LEU A 23 5.05 -4.91 -1.37
CA LEU A 23 4.32 -6.17 -1.21
C LEU A 23 4.59 -7.17 -2.34
N PRO A 24 4.38 -6.85 -3.63
CA PRO A 24 4.67 -7.78 -4.70
C PRO A 24 6.15 -8.14 -4.76
N TYR A 25 7.06 -7.18 -4.48
CA TYR A 25 8.49 -7.47 -4.40
C TYR A 25 8.84 -8.52 -3.34
N GLN A 26 8.36 -8.33 -2.10
CA GLN A 26 8.59 -9.30 -1.03
C GLN A 26 7.93 -10.66 -1.32
N THR A 27 6.75 -10.63 -1.93
CA THR A 27 6.02 -11.84 -2.31
C THR A 27 6.83 -12.66 -3.31
N ILE A 28 7.32 -12.03 -4.39
CA ILE A 28 8.16 -12.70 -5.40
C ILE A 28 9.44 -13.22 -4.75
N GLN A 29 10.10 -12.45 -3.90
CA GLN A 29 11.31 -12.88 -3.19
C GLN A 29 11.08 -14.10 -2.30
N LYS A 30 9.92 -14.19 -1.61
CA LYS A 30 9.58 -15.35 -0.79
C LYS A 30 9.18 -16.57 -1.60
N LEU A 31 8.39 -16.38 -2.66
CA LEU A 31 7.92 -17.45 -3.54
C LEU A 31 9.02 -18.05 -4.42
N THR A 32 10.06 -17.27 -4.73
CA THR A 32 11.21 -17.72 -5.54
C THR A 32 12.30 -18.38 -4.68
N SER A 33 12.15 -18.36 -3.35
CA SER A 33 13.07 -19.04 -2.44
C SER A 33 12.85 -20.55 -2.52
N ASP A 34 13.92 -21.33 -2.61
CA ASP A 34 13.89 -22.81 -2.72
C ASP A 34 13.26 -23.49 -1.49
N THR A 35 13.07 -22.74 -0.40
CA THR A 35 12.42 -23.13 0.86
C THR A 35 10.93 -22.84 0.92
N ALA A 36 10.32 -22.29 -0.14
CA ALA A 36 8.91 -21.92 -0.14
C ALA A 36 8.00 -23.16 -0.06
N SER A 37 7.29 -23.31 1.06
CA SER A 37 6.28 -24.35 1.21
C SER A 37 4.97 -23.95 0.53
N ALA A 38 4.11 -24.93 0.23
CA ALA A 38 2.77 -24.66 -0.30
C ALA A 38 1.93 -23.77 0.65
N GLU A 39 2.19 -23.88 1.96
CA GLU A 39 1.59 -23.08 3.02
C GLU A 39 1.97 -21.60 2.89
N ASP A 40 3.25 -21.31 2.62
CA ASP A 40 3.75 -19.94 2.39
C ASP A 40 3.12 -19.33 1.13
N TYR A 41 2.91 -20.16 0.11
CA TYR A 41 2.31 -19.73 -1.16
C TYR A 41 0.87 -19.23 -0.94
N VAL A 42 0.07 -19.98 -0.19
CA VAL A 42 -1.31 -19.60 0.15
C VAL A 42 -1.32 -18.35 1.03
N PHE A 43 -0.44 -18.28 2.03
CA PHE A 43 -0.33 -17.12 2.92
C PHE A 43 -0.01 -15.83 2.17
N TRP A 44 1.02 -15.85 1.32
CA TRP A 44 1.44 -14.70 0.52
C TRP A 44 0.41 -14.31 -0.54
N LEU A 45 -0.26 -15.28 -1.16
CA LEU A 45 -1.32 -15.01 -2.13
C LEU A 45 -2.50 -14.27 -1.49
N VAL A 46 -2.94 -14.69 -0.29
CA VAL A 46 -3.99 -14.00 0.45
C VAL A 46 -3.57 -12.58 0.83
N ILE A 47 -2.33 -12.40 1.28
CA ILE A 47 -1.78 -11.07 1.57
C ILE A 47 -1.84 -10.18 0.33
N VAL A 48 -1.35 -10.64 -0.82
CA VAL A 48 -1.36 -9.83 -2.04
C VAL A 48 -2.81 -9.51 -2.44
N VAL A 49 -3.70 -10.50 -2.47
CA VAL A 49 -5.09 -10.29 -2.92
C VAL A 49 -5.84 -9.30 -2.03
N ILE A 50 -5.62 -9.29 -0.72
CA ILE A 50 -6.30 -8.39 0.22
C ILE A 50 -5.57 -7.04 0.33
N PHE A 51 -4.25 -7.02 0.44
CA PHE A 51 -3.50 -5.76 0.63
C PHE A 51 -3.35 -4.96 -0.66
N PHE A 52 -3.36 -5.59 -1.83
CA PHE A 52 -3.25 -4.88 -3.11
C PHE A 52 -4.40 -3.88 -3.33
N PRO A 53 -5.70 -4.22 -3.15
CA PRO A 53 -6.77 -3.22 -3.24
C PRO A 53 -6.73 -2.20 -2.10
N ILE A 54 -6.28 -2.57 -0.90
CA ILE A 54 -6.13 -1.63 0.23
C ILE A 54 -5.07 -0.57 -0.07
N THR A 55 -3.91 -0.98 -0.57
CA THR A 55 -2.80 -0.08 -0.93
C THR A 55 -3.15 0.80 -2.12
N ALA A 56 -3.90 0.28 -3.10
CA ALA A 56 -4.47 1.09 -4.18
C ALA A 56 -5.44 2.16 -3.64
N GLY A 57 -6.32 1.79 -2.70
CA GLY A 57 -7.22 2.74 -2.02
C GLY A 57 -6.47 3.82 -1.23
N LEU A 58 -5.41 3.44 -0.51
CA LEU A 58 -4.52 4.35 0.24
C LEU A 58 -3.74 5.30 -0.68
N ALA A 59 -3.23 4.80 -1.80
CA ALA A 59 -2.55 5.61 -2.81
C ALA A 59 -3.52 6.62 -3.45
N LEU A 60 -4.75 6.18 -3.74
CA LEU A 60 -5.79 7.04 -4.30
C LEU A 60 -6.26 8.10 -3.28
N PHE A 61 -6.46 7.71 -2.03
CA PHE A 61 -6.76 8.62 -0.92
C PHE A 61 -5.66 9.66 -0.72
N GLY A 62 -4.39 9.23 -0.72
CA GLY A 62 -3.24 10.12 -0.63
C GLY A 62 -3.19 11.12 -1.79
N ARG A 63 -3.49 10.67 -3.02
CA ARG A 63 -3.59 11.54 -4.20
C ARG A 63 -4.70 12.59 -4.07
N TYR A 64 -5.87 12.21 -3.58
CA TYR A 64 -6.98 13.15 -3.34
C TYR A 64 -6.69 14.14 -2.19
N ALA A 65 -6.02 13.67 -1.13
CA ALA A 65 -5.59 14.54 -0.04
C ALA A 65 -4.52 15.56 -0.49
N TRP A 66 -3.61 15.17 -1.40
CA TRP A 66 -2.61 16.06 -1.99
C TRP A 66 -3.22 17.16 -2.87
N GLN A 67 -4.26 16.84 -3.65
CA GLN A 67 -4.96 17.80 -4.51
C GLN A 67 -5.74 18.88 -3.72
N GLY A 68 -5.80 18.79 -2.39
CA GLY A 68 -6.44 19.81 -1.56
C GLY A 68 -7.96 19.82 -1.66
N GLU A 69 -8.59 18.79 -2.24
CA GLU A 69 -10.05 18.62 -2.23
C GLU A 69 -10.61 18.51 -0.80
N TYR A 70 -9.81 18.03 0.16
CA TYR A 70 -10.14 18.03 1.59
C TYR A 70 -9.96 19.39 2.30
N ASP A 71 -9.42 20.40 1.60
CA ASP A 71 -9.20 21.77 2.11
C ASP A 71 -10.37 22.72 1.77
N LYS A 72 -11.34 22.27 0.95
CA LYS A 72 -12.60 22.98 0.71
C LYS A 72 -13.56 22.85 1.89
N ASN A 73 -13.21 23.40 3.05
CA ASN A 73 -14.16 23.91 4.04
C ASN A 73 -13.47 24.79 5.08
#